data_AF-A0A2H0DQM8-F1
#
_entry.id   AF-A0A2H0DQM8-F1
#
_cell.length_a   1.000
_cell.length_b   1.000
_cell.length_c   1.000
_cell.angle_alpha   90.00
_cell.angle_beta   90.00
_cell.angle_gamma   90.00
#
_symmetry.space_group_name_H-M   'P 1'
#
loop_
_entity.id
_entity.type
_entity.pdbx_description
1 polymer ?
#
loop_
_entity_poly.entity_id
_entity_poly.type
_entity_poly.pdbx_seq_one_letter_code
_entity_poly.pdbx_strand_id
1 'polypeptide(L)' 'MPILTIAVLGNELRVTKQAARVALDQLVERGVVRNRGRAGRTQLFAAEELISLLSRPFGSDAEAALEKARAPLAGRRPPE' A
#
# COMPACT_ATOMS: atom_id res chain seq x y z
N MET A 1 5.47 -8.18 -3.61
CA MET A 1 5.59 -6.78 -4.11
C MET A 1 4.92 -5.84 -3.12
N PRO A 2 5.59 -4.80 -2.60
CA PRO A 2 5.00 -3.88 -1.62
C PRO A 2 4.09 -2.80 -2.26
N ILE A 3 4.07 -2.72 -3.59
CA ILE A 3 3.19 -1.87 -4.38
C ILE A 3 2.38 -2.78 -5.30
N LEU A 4 1.05 -2.63 -5.30
CA LEU A 4 0.15 -3.51 -6.02
C LEU A 4 -1.05 -2.78 -6.61
N THR A 5 -1.67 -3.43 -7.59
CA THR A 5 -2.91 -3.03 -8.24
C THR A 5 -3.94 -4.16 -8.10
N ILE A 6 -5.21 -3.88 -8.38
CA ILE A 6 -6.27 -4.90 -8.39
C ILE A 6 -5.92 -6.05 -9.36
N ALA A 7 -5.36 -5.72 -10.52
CA ALA A 7 -4.99 -6.73 -11.52
C ALA A 7 -3.83 -7.61 -11.04
N VAL A 8 -2.81 -7.02 -10.43
CA VAL A 8 -1.68 -7.76 -9.86
C VAL A 8 -2.16 -8.71 -8.77
N LEU A 9 -2.97 -8.23 -7.82
CA LEU A 9 -3.47 -9.06 -6.73
C LEU A 9 -4.37 -10.21 -7.24
N GLY A 10 -5.22 -9.94 -8.22
CA GLY A 10 -6.06 -10.96 -8.84
C GLY A 10 -5.27 -12.08 -9.50
N ASN A 11 -4.18 -11.74 -10.19
CA ASN A 11 -3.31 -12.72 -10.84
C ASN A 11 -2.54 -13.57 -9.82
N GLU A 12 -1.95 -12.93 -8.79
CA GLU A 12 -1.17 -13.61 -7.75
C GLU A 12 -2.03 -14.61 -6.95
N LEU A 13 -3.24 -14.19 -6.56
CA LEU A 13 -4.15 -15.02 -5.78
C LEU A 13 -5.03 -15.94 -6.64
N ARG A 14 -4.92 -15.83 -7.98
CA ARG A 14 -5.77 -16.54 -8.95
C ARG A 14 -7.27 -16.38 -8.67
N VAL A 15 -7.68 -15.14 -8.38
CA VAL A 15 -9.08 -14.76 -8.10
C VAL A 15 -9.60 -13.75 -9.12
N THR A 16 -10.93 -13.57 -9.14
CA THR A 16 -11.54 -12.56 -10.01
C THR A 16 -11.12 -11.14 -9.62
N LYS A 17 -11.19 -10.20 -10.57
CA LYS A 17 -10.92 -8.77 -10.29
C LYS A 17 -11.81 -8.20 -9.17
N GLN A 18 -13.05 -8.67 -9.08
CA GLN A 18 -13.98 -8.24 -8.04
C GLN A 18 -13.55 -8.76 -6.65
N ALA A 19 -13.17 -10.03 -6.55
CA ALA A 19 -12.64 -10.60 -5.31
C ALA A 19 -11.33 -9.90 -4.89
N ALA A 20 -10.42 -9.65 -5.84
CA ALA A 20 -9.19 -8.90 -5.57
C ALA A 20 -9.47 -7.46 -5.08
N ARG A 21 -10.50 -6.81 -5.62
CA ARG A 21 -10.92 -5.48 -5.14
C ARG A 21 -11.41 -5.54 -3.70
N VAL A 22 -12.29 -6.47 -3.37
CA VAL A 22 -12.79 -6.66 -2.00
C VAL A 22 -11.65 -6.94 -1.03
N ALA A 23 -10.70 -7.79 -1.41
CA ALA A 23 -9.52 -8.07 -0.59
C ALA A 23 -8.66 -6.81 -0.37
N LEU A 24 -8.46 -5.98 -1.40
CA LEU A 24 -7.75 -4.71 -1.27
C LEU A 24 -8.46 -3.73 -0.33
N ASP A 25 -9.77 -3.59 -0.47
CA ASP A 25 -10.57 -2.72 0.40
C ASP A 25 -10.45 -3.17 1.87
N GLN A 26 -10.51 -4.48 2.14
CA GLN A 26 -10.28 -5.04 3.49
C GLN A 26 -8.86 -4.78 4.02
N LEU A 27 -7.84 -4.85 3.16
CA LEU A 27 -6.46 -4.54 3.54
C LEU A 27 -6.27 -3.05 3.85
N VAL A 28 -6.99 -2.16 3.15
CA VAL A 28 -7.01 -0.72 3.45
C VAL A 28 -7.69 -0.45 4.78
N GLU A 29 -8.86 -1.05 5.02
CA GLU A 29 -9.59 -0.92 6.29
C GLU A 29 -8.77 -1.38 7.49
N ARG A 30 -7.97 -2.44 7.33
CA ARG A 30 -7.06 -2.95 8.36
C ARG A 30 -5.74 -2.17 8.47
N GLY A 31 -5.52 -1.15 7.65
CA GLY A 31 -4.30 -0.34 7.63
C GLY A 31 -3.07 -1.06 7.09
N VAL A 32 -3.21 -2.24 6.47
CA VAL A 32 -2.09 -3.03 5.92
C VAL A 32 -1.55 -2.40 4.65
N VAL A 33 -2.43 -1.81 3.83
CA VAL A 33 -2.05 -1.05 2.63
C VAL A 33 -2.74 0.30 2.61
N ARG A 34 -2.13 1.28 1.93
CA ARG A 34 -2.74 2.59 1.68
C ARG A 34 -3.00 2.79 0.21
N ASN A 35 -4.12 3.44 -0.12
CA ASN A 35 -4.43 3.88 -1.46
C ASN A 35 -3.58 5.12 -1.81
N ARG A 36 -2.77 5.02 -2.87
CA ARG A 36 -1.88 6.09 -3.36
C ARG A 36 -2.51 6.93 -4.48
N GLY A 37 -3.77 6.68 -4.81
CA GLY A 37 -4.49 7.32 -5.90
C GLY A 37 -4.42 6.50 -7.18
N ARG A 38 -4.43 7.19 -8.32
CA ARG A 38 -4.47 6.57 -9.65
C ARG A 38 -3.24 6.92 -10.47
N ALA A 39 -2.71 5.93 -11.18
CA ALA A 39 -1.80 6.12 -12.31
C ALA A 39 -2.56 5.77 -13.59
N GLY A 40 -3.00 6.80 -14.31
CA GLY A 40 -3.94 6.65 -15.42
C GLY A 40 -5.27 6.05 -14.95
N ARG A 41 -5.67 4.92 -15.55
CA ARG A 41 -6.92 4.20 -15.18
C ARG A 41 -6.74 3.22 -14.02
N THR A 42 -5.51 3.03 -13.55
CA THR A 42 -5.17 1.98 -12.57
C THR A 42 -5.01 2.58 -11.19
N GLN A 43 -5.65 1.96 -10.21
CA GLN A 43 -5.54 2.35 -8.81
C GLN A 43 -4.32 1.69 -8.16
N LEU A 44 -3.54 2.47 -7.41
CA LEU A 44 -2.30 2.05 -6.79
C LEU A 44 -2.47 1.91 -5.28
N PHE A 45 -1.96 0.80 -4.74
CA PHE A 45 -1.95 0.50 -3.32
C PHE A 45 -0.53 0.19 -2.87
N ALA A 46 -0.14 0.66 -1.69
CA ALA A 46 1.19 0.51 -1.15
C ALA A 46 1.16 0.06 0.32
N ALA A 47 1.92 -0.99 0.63
CA ALA A 47 2.22 -1.40 2.00
C ALA A 47 3.36 -0.51 2.55
N GLU A 48 3.03 0.70 3.00
CA GLU A 48 4.01 1.73 3.38
C GLU A 48 4.98 1.27 4.47
N GLU A 49 4.50 0.51 5.46
CA GLU A 49 5.34 -0.05 6.52
C GLU A 49 6.40 -1.00 5.94
N LEU A 50 6.00 -1.88 5.02
CA LEU A 50 6.91 -2.79 4.35
C LEU A 50 7.91 -2.04 3.47
N ILE A 51 7.47 -1.02 2.73
CA ILE A 51 8.38 -0.16 1.92
C ILE A 51 9.41 0.49 2.83
N SER A 52 8.98 1.10 3.94
CA SER A 52 9.86 1.77 4.88
C SER A 52 10.90 0.80 5.45
N LEU A 53 10.45 -0.38 5.91
CA LEU A 53 11.34 -1.43 6.39
C LEU A 53 12.33 -1.89 5.32
N LEU A 54 11.91 -2.10 4.08
CA LEU A 54 12.80 -2.56 3.01
C LEU A 54 13.77 -1.47 2.53
N SER A 55 13.39 -0.21 2.64
CA SER A 55 14.19 0.94 2.22
C SER A 55 15.14 1.48 3.30
N ARG A 56 15.02 1.00 4.54
CA ARG A 56 15.83 1.50 5.65
C ARG A 56 17.32 1.15 5.44
N PRO A 57 18.26 2.02 5.84
CA PRO A 57 19.68 1.69 5.82
C PRO A 57 19.99 0.41 6.61
N PHE A 58 20.95 -0.37 6.13
CA PHE A 58 21.38 -1.56 6.86
C PHE A 58 21.88 -1.19 8.26
N GLY A 59 21.43 -1.94 9.28
CA GLY A 59 21.75 -1.67 10.68
C GLY A 59 20.95 -0.54 11.34
N SER A 60 20.05 0.13 10.59
CA SER A 60 19.12 1.10 11.20
C SER A 60 17.97 0.43 11.94
N ASP A 61 17.45 1.13 12.94
CA ASP A 61 16.33 0.69 13.76
C ASP A 61 15.06 0.49 12.93
N ALA A 62 14.44 -0.68 13.10
CA ALA A 62 13.21 -1.05 12.42
C ALA A 62 12.01 -0.28 12.98
N GLU A 63 11.97 -0.01 14.28
CA GLU A 63 10.85 0.71 14.90
C GLU A 63 10.79 2.15 14.42
N ALA A 64 11.94 2.86 14.40
CA ALA A 64 12.03 4.19 13.81
C ALA A 64 11.54 4.24 12.35
N ALA A 65 11.80 3.19 11.55
CA ALA A 65 11.32 3.10 10.17
C ALA A 65 9.79 2.90 10.11
N LEU A 66 9.23 2.08 11.00
CA LEU A 66 7.78 1.85 11.08
C LEU A 66 7.03 3.11 11.54
N GLU A 67 7.54 3.81 12.54
CA GLU A 67 6.96 5.07 13.01
C GLU A 67 6.85 6.10 11.89
N LYS A 68 7.91 6.27 11.09
CA LYS A 68 7.92 7.15 9.93
C LYS A 68 6.86 6.76 8.89
N ALA A 69 6.61 5.47 8.68
CA ALA A 69 5.60 4.99 7.74
C ALA A 69 4.16 5.21 8.26
N ARG A 70 3.96 5.03 9.57
CA ARG A 70 2.68 5.21 10.25
C ARG A 70 2.28 6.68 10.32
N ALA A 71 3.24 7.59 10.45
CA ALA A 71 2.99 9.02 10.47
C ALA A 71 2.05 9.44 9.33
N PRO A 72 0.97 10.19 9.62
CA PRO A 72 0.12 10.71 8.57
C PRO A 72 0.98 11.57 7.65
N LEU A 73 0.87 11.35 6.34
CA LEU A 73 1.44 12.25 5.35
C LEU A 73 0.78 13.62 5.55
N ALA A 74 1.40 14.49 6.34
CA ALA A 74 0.97 15.87 6.49
C ALA A 74 1.07 16.53 5.11
N GLY A 75 -0.08 16.66 4.43
CA GLY A 75 -0.17 17.33 3.14
C GLY A 75 -0.24 16.40 1.93
N ARG A 76 -1.42 15.85 1.66
CA ARG A 76 -1.95 15.75 0.28
C ARG A 76 -3.47 15.63 0.35
N ARG A 77 -4.14 16.77 0.21
CA ARG A 77 -5.58 16.86 0.00
C ARG A 77 -5.88 16.12 -1.33
N PRO A 78 -6.83 15.18 -1.40
CA PRO A 78 -7.24 14.60 -2.68
C PRO A 78 -7.79 15.73 -3.59
N PRO A 79 -7.51 15.71 -4.91
CA PRO A 79 -8.15 16.66 -5.81
C PRO A 79 -9.66 16.41 -5.82
N GLU A 80 -10.43 17.49 -5.70
CA GLU A 80 -11.88 17.55 -5.87
C GLU A 80 -12.30 17.20 -7.31
#